data_AF-A0A956DL09-F1
#
_entry.id   AF-A0A956DL09-F1
#
_cell.length_a   1.000
_cell.length_b   1.000
_cell.length_c   1.000
_cell.angle_alpha   90.00
_cell.angle_beta   90.00
_cell.angle_gamma   90.00
#
_symmetry.space_group_name_H-M   'P 1'
#
loop_
_entity.id
_entity.type
_entity.pdbx_description
1 polymer ?
#
loop_
_entity_poly.entity_id
_entity_poly.type
_entity_poly.pdbx_seq_one_letter_code
_entity_poly.pdbx_strand_id
1 'polypeptide(L)'
;PSLLYHFPSKNELRLAVLDELLKRWNDVLPKLLMAAAGGEDRFDTIVHETISFFSDDPDRARLLLREILDRPEDMQRRLEEHVRPWVDVVADYIRKGQRSGELHADVDPEAYILQVINLVVSGIAAASCLDGGLLPAQSPRGDAASRHARELMRIAKVSLFVSPHEGDPRPNEAKAEQATGVTT
;
A
#
# COMPACT_ATOMS: atom_id res chain seq x y z
N PRO A 1 -5.45 11.64 -36.38
CA PRO A 1 -4.00 11.68 -36.01
C PRO A 1 -3.63 10.41 -35.24
N SER A 2 -2.72 9.58 -35.75
CA SER A 2 -2.42 8.24 -35.22
C SER A 2 -1.27 8.23 -34.20
N LEU A 3 -1.31 7.29 -33.24
CA LEU A 3 -0.30 7.09 -32.18
C LEU A 3 1.16 6.96 -32.70
N LEU A 4 1.34 6.49 -33.93
CA LEU A 4 2.65 6.33 -34.58
C LEU A 4 3.28 7.66 -35.01
N TYR A 5 2.53 8.76 -35.05
CA TYR A 5 3.10 10.09 -35.31
C TYR A 5 3.80 10.68 -34.07
N HIS A 6 3.43 10.24 -32.87
CA HIS A 6 3.98 10.72 -31.60
C HIS A 6 5.02 9.76 -31.01
N PHE A 7 4.94 8.46 -31.31
CA PHE A 7 5.86 7.45 -30.80
C PHE A 7 6.45 6.60 -31.94
N PRO A 8 7.77 6.70 -32.18
CA PRO A 8 8.49 5.92 -33.19
C PRO A 8 8.32 4.40 -33.10
N SER A 9 7.98 3.85 -31.93
CA SER A 9 7.74 2.41 -31.77
C SER A 9 6.75 2.07 -30.63
N LYS A 10 6.19 0.84 -30.67
CA LYS A 10 5.39 0.29 -29.55
C LYS A 10 6.19 0.21 -28.25
N ASN A 11 7.51 0.03 -28.33
CA ASN A 11 8.39 0.03 -27.16
C ASN A 11 8.50 1.43 -26.55
N GLU A 12 8.65 2.46 -27.36
CA GLU A 12 8.71 3.84 -26.86
C GLU A 12 7.39 4.31 -26.29
N LEU A 13 6.26 3.95 -26.90
CA LEU A 13 4.94 4.19 -26.33
C LEU A 13 4.80 3.51 -24.96
N ARG A 14 5.18 2.23 -24.85
CA ARG A 14 5.14 1.48 -23.58
C ARG A 14 5.99 2.16 -22.50
N LEU A 15 7.22 2.56 -22.84
CA LEU A 15 8.13 3.25 -21.92
C LEU A 15 7.55 4.62 -21.49
N ALA A 16 7.00 5.39 -22.42
CA ALA A 16 6.38 6.68 -22.11
C ALA A 16 5.16 6.53 -21.20
N VAL A 17 4.32 5.52 -21.41
CA VAL A 17 3.18 5.22 -20.53
C VAL A 17 3.66 4.87 -19.12
N LEU A 18 4.70 4.04 -18.99
CA LEU A 18 5.26 3.68 -17.68
C LEU A 18 5.85 4.90 -16.96
N ASP A 19 6.57 5.76 -17.67
CA ASP A 19 7.13 6.98 -17.09
C ASP A 19 6.02 7.92 -16.63
N GLU A 20 4.97 8.11 -17.43
CA GLU A 20 3.83 8.95 -17.07
C GLU A 20 3.07 8.40 -15.84
N LEU A 21 2.84 7.08 -15.80
CA LEU A 21 2.18 6.42 -14.67
C LEU A 21 2.94 6.63 -13.35
N LEU A 22 4.28 6.58 -13.39
CA LEU A 22 5.10 6.76 -12.19
C LEU A 22 5.30 8.23 -11.83
N LYS A 23 5.48 9.10 -12.84
CA LYS A 23 5.67 10.55 -12.65
C LYS A 23 4.48 11.22 -12.00
N ARG A 24 3.25 10.71 -12.19
CA ARG A 24 2.04 11.21 -11.50
C ARG A 24 2.26 11.42 -10.01
N TRP A 25 2.97 10.50 -9.35
CA TRP A 25 3.17 10.56 -7.91
C TRP A 25 3.97 11.78 -7.45
N ASN A 26 4.77 12.37 -8.34
CA ASN A 26 5.45 13.64 -8.09
C ASN A 26 4.48 14.81 -7.87
N ASP A 27 3.32 14.77 -8.53
CA ASP A 27 2.31 15.83 -8.43
C ASP A 27 1.26 15.55 -7.35
N VAL A 28 1.01 14.27 -7.06
CA VAL A 28 -0.06 13.84 -6.16
C VAL A 28 0.41 13.83 -4.71
N LEU A 29 1.54 13.17 -4.40
CA LEU A 29 1.95 12.94 -3.01
C LEU A 29 2.18 14.23 -2.21
N PRO A 30 2.82 15.29 -2.74
CA PRO A 30 2.95 16.56 -2.02
C PRO A 30 1.62 17.13 -1.57
N LYS A 31 0.60 17.09 -2.43
CA LYS A 31 -0.71 17.66 -2.17
C LYS A 31 -1.42 16.88 -1.06
N LEU A 32 -1.35 15.55 -1.10
CA LEU A 32 -1.95 14.70 -0.07
C LEU A 32 -1.28 14.88 1.29
N LEU A 33 0.07 14.94 1.32
CA LEU A 33 0.83 15.15 2.55
C LEU A 33 0.53 16.51 3.20
N MET A 34 0.28 17.55 2.40
CA MET A 34 -0.10 18.88 2.89
C MET A 34 -1.55 18.98 3.37
N ALA A 35 -2.49 18.25 2.75
CA ALA A 35 -3.92 18.43 2.99
C ALA A 35 -4.44 17.78 4.28
N ALA A 36 -3.80 16.72 4.78
CA ALA A 36 -4.35 15.93 5.87
C ALA A 36 -3.93 16.43 7.27
N ALA A 37 -4.90 16.37 8.21
CA ALA A 37 -4.88 17.01 9.51
C ALA A 37 -4.05 16.27 10.58
N GLY A 38 -3.65 15.01 10.33
CA GLY A 38 -2.92 14.15 11.27
C GLY A 38 -2.24 12.95 10.60
N GLY A 39 -1.56 12.10 11.37
CA GLY A 39 -0.83 10.92 10.87
C GLY A 39 -1.75 9.89 10.23
N GLU A 40 -2.78 9.46 10.97
CA GLU A 40 -3.80 8.51 10.50
C GLU A 40 -4.57 9.04 9.27
N ASP A 41 -5.03 10.30 9.31
CA ASP A 41 -5.73 10.92 8.18
C ASP A 41 -4.86 10.99 6.92
N ARG A 42 -3.55 11.29 7.06
CA ARG A 42 -2.59 11.32 5.94
C ARG A 42 -2.44 9.94 5.33
N PHE A 43 -2.28 8.92 6.17
CA PHE A 43 -2.15 7.55 5.72
C PHE A 43 -3.39 7.08 4.95
N ASP A 44 -4.57 7.27 5.54
CA ASP A 44 -5.84 6.90 4.92
C ASP A 44 -5.99 7.59 3.56
N THR A 45 -5.65 8.87 3.48
CA THR A 45 -5.70 9.65 2.23
C THR A 45 -4.77 9.09 1.16
N ILE A 46 -3.50 8.79 1.50
CA ILE A 46 -2.50 8.30 0.53
C ILE A 46 -2.85 6.91 0.03
N VAL A 47 -3.18 5.98 0.93
CA VAL A 47 -3.50 4.60 0.56
C VAL A 47 -4.82 4.57 -0.23
N HIS A 48 -5.80 5.39 0.14
CA HIS A 48 -7.05 5.50 -0.60
C HIS A 48 -6.81 6.01 -2.02
N GLU A 49 -6.08 7.11 -2.21
CA GLU A 49 -5.75 7.62 -3.54
C GLU A 49 -4.98 6.58 -4.38
N THR A 50 -4.08 5.82 -3.76
CA THR A 50 -3.34 4.74 -4.45
C THR A 50 -4.27 3.63 -4.92
N ILE A 51 -5.17 3.18 -4.04
CA ILE A 51 -6.16 2.15 -4.39
C ILE A 51 -7.12 2.66 -5.47
N SER A 52 -7.65 3.88 -5.34
CA SER A 52 -8.53 4.49 -6.34
C SER A 52 -7.85 4.61 -7.70
N PHE A 53 -6.62 5.10 -7.75
CA PHE A 53 -5.87 5.26 -9.00
C PHE A 53 -5.76 3.98 -9.82
N PHE A 54 -5.51 2.84 -9.17
CA PHE A 54 -5.43 1.55 -9.83
C PHE A 54 -6.81 0.90 -10.02
N SER A 55 -7.78 1.15 -9.14
CA SER A 55 -9.13 0.58 -9.28
C SER A 55 -9.94 1.23 -10.39
N ASP A 56 -9.71 2.53 -10.67
CA ASP A 56 -10.33 3.26 -11.77
C ASP A 56 -9.96 2.67 -13.14
N ASP A 57 -8.77 2.08 -13.23
CA ASP A 57 -8.26 1.44 -14.44
C ASP A 57 -7.27 0.32 -14.06
N PRO A 58 -7.78 -0.91 -13.83
CA PRO A 58 -6.96 -2.04 -13.38
C PRO A 58 -5.87 -2.46 -14.37
N ASP A 59 -5.94 -2.05 -15.64
CA ASP A 59 -4.89 -2.33 -16.62
C ASP A 59 -3.58 -1.60 -16.29
N ARG A 60 -3.63 -0.49 -15.54
CA ARG A 60 -2.43 0.17 -14.98
C ARG A 60 -1.67 -0.77 -14.05
N ALA A 61 -2.38 -1.44 -13.14
CA ALA A 61 -1.79 -2.37 -12.19
C ALA A 61 -1.25 -3.61 -12.90
N ARG A 62 -1.99 -4.15 -13.88
CA ARG A 62 -1.55 -5.29 -14.69
C ARG A 62 -0.30 -4.97 -15.52
N LEU A 63 -0.26 -3.78 -16.12
CA LEU A 63 0.92 -3.32 -16.86
C LEU A 63 2.13 -3.23 -15.93
N LEU A 64 2.02 -2.55 -14.80
CA LEU A 64 3.13 -2.44 -13.84
C LEU A 64 3.60 -3.80 -13.35
N LEU A 65 2.69 -4.67 -12.91
CA LEU A 65 3.04 -6.01 -12.43
C LEU A 65 3.74 -6.82 -13.51
N ARG A 66 3.26 -6.75 -14.75
CA ARG A 66 3.90 -7.45 -15.87
C ARG A 66 5.30 -6.92 -16.14
N GLU A 67 5.53 -5.61 -16.07
CA GLU A 67 6.86 -5.05 -16.30
C GLU A 67 7.85 -5.36 -15.17
N ILE A 68 7.37 -5.40 -13.93
CA ILE A 68 8.17 -5.86 -12.78
C ILE A 68 8.65 -7.30 -13.01
N LEU A 69 7.79 -8.18 -13.57
CA LEU A 69 8.10 -9.59 -13.80
C LEU A 69 8.90 -9.83 -15.08
N ASP A 70 8.53 -9.20 -16.18
CA ASP A 70 9.12 -9.43 -17.52
C ASP A 70 10.44 -8.66 -17.70
N ARG A 71 10.60 -7.49 -17.06
CA ARG A 71 11.74 -6.56 -17.25
C ARG A 71 12.20 -5.90 -15.94
N PRO A 72 12.67 -6.69 -14.97
CA PRO A 72 12.98 -6.20 -13.63
C PRO A 72 14.06 -5.10 -13.61
N GLU A 73 15.10 -5.19 -14.44
CA GLU A 73 16.18 -4.19 -14.48
C GLU A 73 15.71 -2.82 -15.01
N ASP A 74 14.87 -2.81 -16.05
CA ASP A 74 14.28 -1.59 -16.59
C ASP A 74 13.36 -0.93 -15.56
N MET A 75 12.55 -1.76 -14.89
CA MET A 75 11.62 -1.30 -13.87
C MET A 75 12.38 -0.77 -12.64
N GLN A 76 13.45 -1.43 -12.22
CA GLN A 76 14.29 -0.96 -11.11
C GLN A 76 14.77 0.47 -11.34
N ARG A 77 15.35 0.78 -12.52
CA ARG A 77 15.82 2.13 -12.84
C ARG A 77 14.72 3.18 -12.75
N ARG A 78 13.52 2.84 -13.22
CA ARG A 78 12.35 3.75 -13.22
C ARG A 78 11.79 3.96 -11.82
N LEU A 79 11.76 2.92 -11.00
CA LEU A 79 11.38 3.03 -9.59
C LEU A 79 12.39 3.89 -8.82
N GLU A 80 13.68 3.71 -9.07
CA GLU A 80 14.75 4.54 -8.51
C GLU A 80 14.59 6.03 -8.91
N GLU A 81 14.22 6.30 -10.16
CA GLU A 81 14.06 7.67 -10.66
C GLU A 81 12.77 8.36 -10.17
N HIS A 82 11.64 7.65 -10.14
CA HIS A 82 10.32 8.27 -9.95
C HIS A 82 9.66 7.96 -8.61
N VAL A 83 10.02 6.86 -7.95
CA VAL A 83 9.32 6.39 -6.73
C VAL A 83 10.19 6.58 -5.48
N ARG A 84 11.50 6.33 -5.58
CA ARG A 84 12.42 6.42 -4.43
C ARG A 84 12.34 7.73 -3.64
N PRO A 85 12.28 8.94 -4.25
CA PRO A 85 12.18 10.18 -3.49
C PRO A 85 10.96 10.21 -2.54
N TRP A 86 9.87 9.57 -2.94
CA TRP A 86 8.66 9.49 -2.12
C TRP A 86 8.74 8.42 -1.04
N VAL A 87 9.42 7.30 -1.32
CA VAL A 87 9.69 6.28 -0.30
C VAL A 87 10.48 6.91 0.85
N ASP A 88 11.52 7.69 0.56
CA ASP A 88 12.32 8.36 1.58
C ASP A 88 11.48 9.32 2.44
N VAL A 89 10.62 10.12 1.80
CA VAL A 89 9.71 11.05 2.50
C VAL A 89 8.74 10.30 3.42
N VAL A 90 8.06 9.27 2.91
CA VAL A 90 7.08 8.50 3.70
C VAL A 90 7.77 7.70 4.80
N ALA A 91 8.95 7.15 4.54
CA ALA A 91 9.75 6.44 5.54
C ALA A 91 10.11 7.36 6.73
N ASP A 92 10.49 8.61 6.46
CA ASP A 92 10.76 9.58 7.51
C ASP A 92 9.52 9.97 8.32
N TYR A 93 8.33 9.98 7.70
CA TYR A 93 7.08 10.12 8.42
C TYR A 93 6.80 8.92 9.33
N ILE A 94 7.00 7.70 8.83
CA ILE A 94 6.84 6.48 9.64
C ILE A 94 7.79 6.53 10.85
N ARG A 95 9.07 6.84 10.64
CA ARG A 95 10.04 6.98 11.73
C ARG A 95 9.66 8.05 12.76
N LYS A 96 9.03 9.14 12.33
CA LYS A 96 8.49 10.16 13.26
C LYS A 96 7.35 9.59 14.10
N GLY A 97 6.42 8.87 13.47
CA GLY A 97 5.30 8.19 14.16
C GLY A 97 5.75 7.08 15.11
N GLN A 98 6.83 6.37 14.77
CA GLN A 98 7.47 5.40 15.67
C GLN A 98 8.05 6.06 16.92
N ARG A 99 8.70 7.24 16.76
CA ARG A 99 9.24 8.00 17.90
C ARG A 99 8.16 8.58 18.82
N SER A 100 6.97 8.89 18.29
CA SER A 100 5.82 9.32 19.10
C SER A 100 5.03 8.16 19.72
N GLY A 101 5.31 6.92 19.34
CA GLY A 101 4.58 5.73 19.78
C GLY A 101 3.22 5.54 19.10
N GLU A 102 2.93 6.31 18.05
CA GLU A 102 1.70 6.19 17.25
C GLU A 102 1.76 4.96 16.32
N LEU A 103 2.96 4.63 15.83
CA LEU A 103 3.21 3.54 14.89
C LEU A 103 4.05 2.43 15.52
N HIS A 104 3.86 1.21 15.04
CA HIS A 104 4.61 0.03 15.49
C HIS A 104 6.12 0.23 15.36
N ALA A 105 6.85 0.05 16.46
CA ALA A 105 8.28 0.33 16.54
C ALA A 105 9.16 -0.67 15.77
N ASP A 106 8.63 -1.85 15.46
CA ASP A 106 9.29 -2.93 14.72
C ASP A 106 9.04 -2.88 13.20
N VAL A 107 8.21 -1.95 12.73
CA VAL A 107 8.01 -1.71 11.30
C VAL A 107 9.30 -1.20 10.66
N ASP A 108 9.81 -1.92 9.67
CA ASP A 108 10.80 -1.40 8.73
C ASP A 108 10.09 -0.47 7.74
N PRO A 109 10.36 0.86 7.74
CA PRO A 109 9.58 1.82 6.96
C PRO A 109 9.63 1.55 5.45
N GLU A 110 10.82 1.37 4.89
CA GLU A 110 11.02 1.15 3.47
C GLU A 110 10.37 -0.17 3.02
N ALA A 111 10.63 -1.26 3.75
CA ALA A 111 10.05 -2.56 3.42
C ALA A 111 8.52 -2.53 3.52
N TYR A 112 7.97 -1.88 4.54
CA TYR A 112 6.53 -1.71 4.70
C TYR A 112 5.91 -0.96 3.52
N ILE A 113 6.49 0.18 3.11
CA ILE A 113 6.01 0.96 1.96
C ILE A 113 5.99 0.09 0.69
N LEU A 114 7.07 -0.63 0.42
CA LEU A 114 7.15 -1.52 -0.74
C LEU A 114 6.12 -2.67 -0.67
N GLN A 115 5.86 -3.21 0.52
CA GLN A 115 4.83 -4.24 0.70
C GLN A 115 3.42 -3.68 0.50
N VAL A 116 3.13 -2.45 0.95
CA VAL A 116 1.83 -1.81 0.68
C VAL A 116 1.65 -1.56 -0.82
N ILE A 117 2.68 -1.07 -1.52
CA ILE A 117 2.62 -0.89 -2.98
C ILE A 117 2.36 -2.23 -3.66
N ASN A 118 3.10 -3.28 -3.30
CA ASN A 118 2.92 -4.62 -3.85
C ASN A 118 1.52 -5.18 -3.57
N LEU A 119 1.03 -5.01 -2.34
CA LEU A 119 -0.30 -5.44 -1.91
C LEU A 119 -1.39 -4.79 -2.78
N VAL A 120 -1.30 -3.48 -3.02
CA VAL A 120 -2.26 -2.75 -3.85
C VAL A 120 -2.14 -3.15 -5.33
N VAL A 121 -0.95 -3.11 -5.91
CA VAL A 121 -0.73 -3.41 -7.33
C VAL A 121 -1.12 -4.85 -7.65
N SER A 122 -0.62 -5.82 -6.89
CA SER A 122 -0.92 -7.24 -7.12
C SER A 122 -2.38 -7.56 -6.83
N GLY A 123 -2.94 -7.00 -5.75
CA GLY A 123 -4.36 -7.20 -5.39
C GLY A 123 -5.30 -6.73 -6.49
N ILE A 124 -5.08 -5.54 -7.03
CA ILE A 124 -5.92 -4.98 -8.11
C ILE A 124 -5.68 -5.68 -9.44
N ALA A 125 -4.42 -5.97 -9.80
CA ALA A 125 -4.09 -6.69 -11.03
C ALA A 125 -4.76 -8.08 -11.09
N ALA A 126 -4.82 -8.77 -9.94
CA ALA A 126 -5.41 -10.10 -9.81
C ALA A 126 -6.92 -10.09 -9.49
N ALA A 127 -7.54 -8.95 -9.20
CA ALA A 127 -8.90 -8.87 -8.68
C ALA A 127 -9.93 -9.61 -9.56
N SER A 128 -9.84 -9.45 -10.89
CA SER A 128 -10.72 -10.13 -11.85
C SER A 128 -10.55 -11.65 -11.88
N CYS A 129 -9.36 -12.16 -11.53
CA CYS A 129 -9.11 -13.60 -11.42
C CYS A 129 -9.64 -14.18 -10.11
N LEU A 130 -9.73 -13.37 -9.06
CA LEU A 130 -10.25 -13.76 -7.75
C LEU A 130 -11.78 -13.69 -7.70
N ASP A 131 -12.39 -12.88 -8.56
CA ASP A 131 -13.83 -12.78 -8.73
C ASP A 131 -14.41 -14.08 -9.30
N GLY A 132 -15.47 -14.59 -8.67
CA GLY A 132 -16.17 -15.82 -9.07
C GLY A 132 -15.50 -17.16 -8.72
N GLY A 133 -14.22 -17.17 -8.31
CA GLY A 133 -13.49 -18.40 -7.94
C GLY A 133 -13.36 -18.62 -6.43
N LEU A 134 -12.81 -17.63 -5.72
CA LEU A 134 -12.48 -17.73 -4.30
C LEU A 134 -13.33 -16.79 -3.43
N LEU A 135 -13.85 -15.71 -4.01
CA LEU A 135 -14.78 -14.81 -3.36
C LEU A 135 -16.22 -15.13 -3.77
N PRO A 136 -17.16 -15.21 -2.82
CA PRO A 136 -18.57 -15.34 -3.15
C PRO A 136 -19.02 -14.18 -4.04
N ALA A 137 -19.62 -14.52 -5.20
CA ALA A 137 -20.11 -13.56 -6.20
C ALA A 137 -21.23 -12.66 -5.66
N GLN A 138 -21.99 -13.14 -4.67
CA GLN A 138 -23.00 -12.36 -3.96
C GLN A 138 -22.54 -12.13 -2.53
N SER A 139 -22.45 -10.86 -2.13
CA SER A 139 -22.14 -10.48 -0.76
C SER A 139 -22.95 -9.24 -0.37
N PRO A 140 -23.51 -9.19 0.85
CA PRO A 140 -24.13 -7.97 1.35
C PRO A 140 -23.13 -6.83 1.54
N ARG A 141 -21.83 -7.11 1.44
CA ARG A 141 -20.75 -6.11 1.54
C ARG A 141 -20.44 -5.42 0.19
N GLY A 142 -21.21 -5.65 -0.87
CA GLY A 142 -21.00 -5.03 -2.19
C GLY A 142 -20.19 -5.90 -3.16
N ASP A 143 -19.76 -5.30 -4.27
CA ASP A 143 -19.03 -5.99 -5.33
C ASP A 143 -17.63 -6.45 -4.88
N ALA A 144 -17.05 -7.40 -5.63
CA ALA A 144 -15.78 -8.03 -5.28
C ALA A 144 -14.61 -7.03 -5.26
N ALA A 145 -14.56 -6.08 -6.19
CA ALA A 145 -13.47 -5.09 -6.28
C ALA A 145 -13.51 -4.14 -5.09
N SER A 146 -14.67 -3.58 -4.75
CA SER A 146 -14.86 -2.72 -3.58
C SER A 146 -14.55 -3.44 -2.26
N ARG A 147 -14.94 -4.72 -2.16
CA ARG A 147 -14.62 -5.56 -1.00
C ARG A 147 -13.12 -5.79 -0.86
N HIS A 148 -12.44 -6.07 -1.97
CA HIS A 148 -11.00 -6.28 -1.99
C HIS A 148 -10.25 -5.00 -1.60
N ALA A 149 -10.57 -3.88 -2.25
CA ALA A 149 -10.00 -2.56 -1.95
C ALA A 149 -10.11 -2.18 -0.47
N ARG A 150 -11.28 -2.38 0.15
CA ARG A 150 -11.46 -2.10 1.58
C ARG A 150 -10.59 -2.99 2.47
N GLU A 151 -10.38 -4.24 2.09
CA GLU A 151 -9.56 -5.15 2.87
C GLU A 151 -8.06 -4.82 2.72
N LEU A 152 -7.61 -4.42 1.53
CA LEU A 152 -6.24 -3.91 1.34
C LEU A 152 -5.97 -2.70 2.24
N MET A 153 -6.88 -1.73 2.26
CA MET A 153 -6.80 -0.58 3.15
C MET A 153 -6.74 -0.99 4.62
N ARG A 154 -7.64 -1.89 5.05
CA ARG A 154 -7.69 -2.37 6.43
C ARG A 154 -6.38 -3.06 6.84
N ILE A 155 -5.84 -3.92 5.99
CA ILE A 155 -4.58 -4.64 6.24
C ILE A 155 -3.42 -3.65 6.37
N ALA A 156 -3.30 -2.71 5.43
CA ALA A 156 -2.25 -1.70 5.48
C ALA A 156 -2.36 -0.87 6.78
N LYS A 157 -3.56 -0.39 7.12
CA LYS A 157 -3.76 0.42 8.32
C LYS A 157 -3.41 -0.32 9.61
N VAL A 158 -3.98 -1.51 9.81
CA VAL A 158 -3.78 -2.30 11.04
C VAL A 158 -2.34 -2.77 11.20
N SER A 159 -1.59 -2.95 10.13
CA SER A 159 -0.19 -3.38 10.20
C SER A 159 0.80 -2.24 10.51
N LEU A 160 0.34 -0.98 10.50
CA LEU A 160 1.19 0.19 10.75
C LEU A 160 0.92 0.88 12.09
N PHE A 161 -0.36 1.07 12.43
CA PHE A 161 -0.77 1.82 13.61
C PHE A 161 -0.92 0.92 14.84
N VAL A 162 -0.42 1.38 15.97
CA VAL A 162 -0.61 0.70 17.26
C VAL A 162 -2.08 0.79 17.65
N SER A 163 -2.67 -0.33 18.08
CA SER A 163 -4.05 -0.30 18.58
C SER A 163 -4.13 0.47 19.90
N PRO A 164 -5.18 1.28 20.17
CA PRO A 164 -5.32 2.02 21.43
C PRO A 164 -5.27 1.16 22.72
N HIS A 165 -5.42 -0.16 22.59
CA HIS A 165 -5.40 -1.13 23.70
C HIS A 165 -4.09 -1.91 23.88
N GLU A 166 -3.06 -1.68 23.06
CA GLU A 166 -1.81 -2.45 23.14
C GLU A 166 -0.83 -1.96 24.22
N GLY A 167 -1.09 -0.79 24.80
CA GLY A 167 -0.29 -0.21 25.89
C GLY A 167 -0.64 -0.69 27.31
N ASP A 168 -1.67 -1.53 27.48
CA ASP A 168 -2.06 -2.05 28.80
C ASP A 168 -1.55 -3.48 28.98
N PRO A 169 -0.61 -3.76 29.91
CA PRO A 169 -0.19 -5.13 30.19
C PRO A 169 -1.41 -5.96 30.59
N ARG A 170 -1.65 -7.05 29.85
CA ARG A 170 -2.76 -8.00 30.08
C ARG A 170 -2.86 -8.34 31.59
N PRO A 171 -3.98 -8.06 32.28
CA PRO A 171 -4.11 -8.26 33.73
C PRO A 171 -4.13 -9.71 34.24
N ASN A 172 -3.48 -10.68 33.58
CA ASN A 172 -3.75 -12.09 33.87
C ASN A 172 -2.54 -13.05 33.97
N GLU A 173 -1.31 -12.55 34.08
CA GLU A 173 -0.17 -13.44 34.41
C GLU A 173 0.29 -13.30 35.87
N ALA A 174 0.09 -12.15 36.52
CA ALA A 174 0.51 -11.94 37.92
C ALA A 174 -0.37 -12.64 38.99
N LYS A 175 -1.55 -13.16 38.63
CA LYS A 175 -2.46 -13.83 39.60
C LYS A 175 -2.33 -15.36 39.64
N ALA A 176 -1.61 -15.97 38.68
CA ALA A 176 -1.45 -17.42 38.66
C ALA A 176 -0.29 -17.91 39.57
N GLU A 177 0.74 -17.10 39.78
CA GLU A 177 1.89 -17.47 40.64
C GLU A 177 1.65 -17.27 42.14
N GLN A 178 0.67 -16.46 42.55
CA GLN A 178 0.35 -16.29 43.98
C GLN A 178 -0.59 -17.38 44.54
N ALA A 179 -1.21 -18.20 43.67
CA ALA A 179 -2.15 -19.24 44.09
C ALA A 179 -1.49 -20.63 44.28
N THR A 180 -0.24 -20.82 43.88
CA THR A 180 0.46 -22.13 43.96
C THR A 180 1.47 -22.23 45.10
N GLY A 181 1.65 -21.18 45.91
CA GLY A 181 2.66 -21.10 46.95
C GLY A 181 2.18 -21.31 48.38
N VAL A 182 1.19 -22.18 48.65
CA VAL A 182 0.92 -22.66 50.03
C VAL A 182 0.47 -24.11 49.96
N THR A 183 1.41 -25.05 50.11
CA THR A 183 1.29 -26.32 50.88
C THR A 183 2.61 -27.06 50.70
N THR A 184 3.49 -26.98 51.69
CA THR A 184 4.17 -28.08 52.41
C THR A 184 5.21 -27.47 53.34
#